data_AF-A0A7K0E2V7-F1
#
_entry.id   AF-A0A7K0E2V7-F1
#
_cell.length_a   1.000
_cell.length_b   1.000
_cell.length_c   1.000
_cell.angle_alpha   90.00
_cell.angle_beta   90.00
_cell.angle_gamma   90.00
#
_symmetry.space_group_name_H-M   'P 1'
#
loop_
_entity.id
_entity.type
_entity.pdbx_description
1 polymer ?
#
loop_
_entity_poly.entity_id
_entity_poly.type
_entity_poly.pdbx_seq_one_letter_code
_entity_poly.pdbx_strand_id
1 'polypeptide(L)'
;MQWWFRPQLQLAVIVVHNLRERLNKEELNKEKRKSIPLTKEEWFNFFIFPVNPNSRLNSKSANQIEYDRFKKFGFEKKMEQAGTAQIAGVLFYFFLILIAIIIFQIL
;
A
#
# COMPACT_ATOMS: atom_id res chain seq x y z
N MET A 1 57.51 -13.64 -16.94
CA MET A 1 56.18 -13.43 -17.57
C MET A 1 55.30 -12.72 -16.56
N GLN A 2 55.40 -11.38 -16.50
CA GLN A 2 54.71 -10.56 -15.51
C GLN A 2 53.37 -10.15 -16.13
N TRP A 3 52.33 -10.94 -15.86
CA TRP A 3 50.96 -10.57 -16.20
C TRP A 3 50.57 -9.40 -15.30
N TRP A 4 50.57 -8.21 -15.89
CA TRP A 4 50.29 -6.95 -15.23
C TRP A 4 48.93 -6.99 -14.53
N PHE A 5 48.96 -6.91 -13.20
CA PHE A 5 47.81 -6.54 -12.37
C PHE A 5 47.29 -5.19 -12.90
N ARG A 6 46.17 -5.18 -13.62
CA ARG A 6 45.47 -3.96 -14.06
C ARG A 6 44.53 -3.55 -12.92
N PRO A 7 44.88 -2.59 -12.05
CA PRO A 7 44.09 -2.26 -10.86
C PRO A 7 42.69 -1.76 -11.23
N GLN A 8 42.58 -1.13 -12.39
CA GLN A 8 41.33 -0.66 -12.99
C GLN A 8 40.32 -1.80 -13.25
N LEU A 9 40.79 -2.99 -13.66
CA LEU A 9 39.92 -4.14 -13.91
C LEU A 9 39.42 -4.78 -12.60
N GLN A 10 40.29 -4.86 -11.59
CA GLN A 10 39.92 -5.31 -10.24
C GLN A 10 38.83 -4.41 -9.64
N LEU A 11 39.01 -3.09 -9.75
CA LEU A 11 38.02 -2.10 -9.28
C LEU A 11 36.69 -2.24 -10.02
N ALA A 12 36.71 -2.39 -11.34
CA ALA A 12 35.49 -2.57 -12.14
C ALA A 12 34.70 -3.82 -11.70
N VAL A 13 35.38 -4.95 -11.46
CA VAL A 13 34.73 -6.19 -10.98
C VAL A 13 34.10 -5.98 -9.60
N ILE A 14 34.82 -5.34 -8.67
CA ILE A 14 34.31 -5.04 -7.32
C ILE A 14 33.08 -4.12 -7.40
N VAL A 15 33.13 -3.08 -8.25
CA VAL A 15 32.00 -2.15 -8.43
C VAL A 15 30.78 -2.88 -9.00
N VAL A 16 30.95 -3.69 -10.05
CA VAL A 16 29.85 -4.46 -10.64
C VAL A 16 29.25 -5.45 -9.64
N HIS A 17 30.08 -6.13 -8.85
CA HIS A 17 29.61 -7.04 -7.81
C HIS A 17 28.80 -6.30 -6.73
N ASN A 18 29.32 -5.17 -6.23
CA ASN A 18 28.61 -4.35 -5.24
C ASN A 18 27.29 -3.78 -5.78
N LEU A 19 27.24 -3.39 -7.06
CA LEU A 19 26.01 -2.92 -7.71
C LEU A 19 24.98 -4.05 -7.83
N ARG A 20 25.42 -5.25 -8.22
CA ARG A 20 24.55 -6.44 -8.29
C ARG A 20 23.95 -6.76 -6.92
N GLU A 21 24.76 -6.75 -5.87
CA GLU A 21 24.30 -6.98 -4.50
C GLU A 21 23.26 -5.94 -4.05
N ARG A 22 23.47 -4.66 -4.40
CA ARG A 22 22.49 -3.59 -4.09
C ARG A 22 21.17 -3.80 -4.82
N LEU A 23 21.22 -4.08 -6.13
CA LEU A 23 20.02 -4.35 -6.93
C LEU A 23 19.23 -5.54 -6.38
N ASN A 24 19.90 -6.63 -6.05
CA ASN A 24 19.26 -7.82 -5.49
C ASN A 24 18.58 -7.53 -4.13
N LYS A 25 19.24 -6.75 -3.26
CA LYS A 25 18.65 -6.29 -2.00
C LYS A 25 17.44 -5.37 -2.22
N GLU A 26 17.48 -4.49 -3.21
CA GLU A 26 16.36 -3.62 -3.55
C GLU A 26 15.15 -4.41 -4.07
N GLU A 27 15.37 -5.42 -4.91
CA GLU A 27 14.32 -6.32 -5.39
C GLU A 27 13.69 -7.10 -4.24
N LEU A 28 14.51 -7.71 -3.37
CA LEU A 28 14.02 -8.41 -2.18
C LEU A 28 13.20 -7.49 -1.27
N ASN A 29 13.61 -6.23 -1.09
CA ASN A 29 12.86 -5.26 -0.30
C ASN A 29 11.53 -4.87 -0.96
N LYS A 30 11.49 -4.74 -2.29
CA LYS A 30 10.24 -4.48 -3.03
C LYS A 30 9.26 -5.64 -2.88
N GLU A 31 9.74 -6.87 -3.04
CA GLU A 31 8.90 -8.06 -2.87
C GLU A 31 8.38 -8.21 -1.44
N LYS A 32 9.24 -7.99 -0.44
CA LYS A 32 8.80 -7.98 0.97
C LYS A 32 7.67 -6.98 1.19
N ARG A 33 7.74 -5.77 0.63
CA ARG A 33 6.70 -4.73 0.78
C ARG A 33 5.33 -5.14 0.25
N LYS A 34 5.24 -5.99 -0.77
CA LYS A 34 3.95 -6.47 -1.31
C LYS A 34 3.18 -7.34 -0.30
N SER A 35 3.91 -8.05 0.56
CA SER A 35 3.33 -8.91 1.60
C SER A 35 3.02 -8.19 2.91
N ILE A 36 3.43 -6.93 3.06
CA ILE A 36 3.19 -6.14 4.27
C ILE A 36 1.71 -5.74 4.33
N PRO A 37 1.01 -6.04 5.43
CA PRO A 37 -0.38 -5.63 5.59
C PRO A 37 -0.51 -4.11 5.74
N LEU A 38 -1.73 -3.60 5.68
CA LEU A 38 -2.04 -2.24 6.10
C LEU A 38 -1.61 -2.01 7.54
N THR A 39 -1.13 -0.81 7.83
CA THR A 39 -1.02 -0.34 9.20
C THR A 39 -2.42 -0.16 9.78
N LYS A 40 -2.51 -0.11 11.11
CA LYS A 40 -3.79 0.13 11.79
C LYS A 40 -4.42 1.46 11.39
N GLU A 41 -3.59 2.49 11.22
CA GLU A 41 -4.02 3.83 10.80
C GLU A 41 -4.54 3.82 9.35
N GLU A 42 -3.82 3.20 8.42
CA GLU A 42 -4.27 3.06 7.04
C GLU A 42 -5.62 2.31 7.00
N TRP A 43 -5.72 1.19 7.73
CA TRP A 43 -6.95 0.41 7.83
C TRP A 43 -8.12 1.24 8.39
N PHE A 44 -7.88 2.02 9.46
CA PHE A 44 -8.89 2.86 10.07
C PHE A 44 -9.37 3.99 9.15
N ASN A 45 -8.48 4.57 8.34
CA ASN A 45 -8.86 5.57 7.33
C ASN A 45 -9.82 5.00 6.27
N PHE A 46 -9.59 3.77 5.82
CA PHE A 46 -10.51 3.08 4.91
C PHE A 46 -11.85 2.73 5.59
N PHE A 47 -11.85 2.48 6.90
CA PHE A 47 -13.05 2.21 7.68
C PHE A 47 -13.93 3.46 7.90
N ILE A 48 -13.34 4.60 8.29
CA ILE A 48 -14.09 5.84 8.57
C ILE A 48 -14.56 6.54 7.29
N PHE A 49 -13.79 6.45 6.20
CA PHE A 49 -14.16 7.01 4.90
C PHE A 49 -14.36 5.89 3.85
N PRO A 50 -15.38 5.04 4.03
CA PRO A 50 -15.50 3.81 3.24
C PRO A 50 -15.98 4.06 1.81
N VAL A 51 -16.62 5.20 1.55
CA VAL A 51 -17.18 5.57 0.25
C VAL A 51 -16.37 6.72 -0.36
N ASN A 52 -16.04 6.60 -1.64
CA ASN A 52 -15.44 7.71 -2.38
C ASN A 52 -16.52 8.64 -2.92
N PRO A 53 -16.55 9.92 -2.52
CA PRO A 53 -17.42 10.90 -3.14
C PRO A 53 -17.08 10.99 -4.64
N ASN A 54 -18.13 11.01 -5.45
CA ASN A 54 -18.14 10.76 -6.88
C ASN A 54 -17.02 11.48 -7.67
N SER A 55 -16.45 10.77 -8.66
CA SER A 55 -15.47 11.22 -9.66
C SER A 55 -15.82 12.51 -10.43
N ARG A 56 -17.07 12.99 -10.35
CA ARG A 56 -17.55 14.21 -11.01
C ARG A 56 -17.01 15.51 -10.39
N LEU A 57 -16.52 15.48 -9.14
CA LEU A 57 -15.97 16.66 -8.46
C LEU A 57 -14.44 16.79 -8.61
N ASN A 58 -13.84 16.04 -9.53
CA ASN A 58 -12.45 16.16 -10.03
C ASN A 58 -11.33 15.96 -8.98
N SER A 59 -11.64 15.85 -7.68
CA SER A 59 -10.69 15.46 -6.65
C SER A 59 -10.85 13.98 -6.31
N LYS A 60 -9.77 13.20 -6.50
CA LYS A 60 -9.68 11.87 -5.91
C LYS A 60 -9.62 12.03 -4.39
N SER A 61 -10.37 11.22 -3.66
CA SER A 61 -10.23 11.13 -2.21
C SER A 61 -8.84 10.60 -1.84
N ALA A 62 -8.39 10.86 -0.61
CA ALA A 62 -7.15 10.29 -0.08
C ALA A 62 -7.14 8.75 -0.22
N ASN A 63 -8.26 8.09 0.10
CA ASN A 63 -8.42 6.65 -0.01
C ASN A 63 -8.31 6.15 -1.45
N GLN A 64 -8.83 6.88 -2.45
CA GLN A 64 -8.66 6.51 -3.86
C GLN A 64 -7.20 6.65 -4.31
N ILE A 65 -6.52 7.73 -3.91
CA ILE A 65 -5.11 7.95 -4.24
C ILE A 65 -4.24 6.84 -3.64
N GLU A 66 -4.54 6.45 -2.41
CA GLU A 66 -3.83 5.39 -1.70
C GLU A 66 -4.11 4.01 -2.30
N TYR A 67 -5.36 3.71 -2.63
CA TYR A 67 -5.72 2.47 -3.32
C TYR A 67 -5.08 2.36 -4.72
N ASP A 68 -5.08 3.46 -5.49
CA ASP A 68 -4.41 3.52 -6.81
C ASP A 68 -2.91 3.30 -6.68
N ARG A 69 -2.29 3.80 -5.59
CA ARG A 69 -0.88 3.54 -5.27
C ARG A 69 -0.65 2.06 -5.02
N PHE A 70 -1.51 1.39 -4.24
CA PHE A 70 -1.41 -0.04 -3.99
C PHE A 70 -1.50 -0.84 -5.28
N LYS A 71 -2.45 -0.48 -6.15
CA LYS A 71 -2.60 -1.09 -7.48
C LYS A 71 -1.35 -0.90 -8.35
N LYS A 72 -0.79 0.33 -8.38
CA LYS A 72 0.42 0.65 -9.16
C LYS A 72 1.64 -0.19 -8.74
N PHE A 73 1.77 -0.51 -7.46
CA PHE A 73 2.91 -1.24 -6.93
C PHE A 73 2.66 -2.74 -6.66
N GLY A 74 1.47 -3.25 -6.98
CA GLY A 74 1.11 -4.66 -6.78
C GLY A 74 1.02 -5.05 -5.31
N PHE A 75 0.51 -4.16 -4.45
CA PHE A 75 0.31 -4.42 -3.02
C PHE A 75 -1.04 -5.10 -2.77
N GLU A 76 -1.21 -6.31 -3.30
CA GLU A 76 -2.48 -7.04 -3.31
C GLU A 76 -3.09 -7.22 -1.91
N LYS A 77 -2.25 -7.59 -0.92
CA LYS A 77 -2.70 -7.76 0.47
C LYS A 77 -3.26 -6.47 1.07
N LYS A 78 -2.67 -5.32 0.74
CA LYS A 78 -3.17 -4.02 1.19
C LYS A 78 -4.49 -3.67 0.52
N MET A 79 -4.66 -4.03 -0.76
CA MET A 79 -5.91 -3.82 -1.49
C MET A 79 -7.06 -4.63 -0.88
N GLU A 80 -6.81 -5.91 -0.57
CA GLU A 80 -7.80 -6.79 0.07
C GLU A 80 -8.22 -6.25 1.45
N GLN A 81 -7.25 -5.85 2.27
CA GLN A 81 -7.53 -5.30 3.59
C GLN A 81 -8.23 -3.94 3.52
N ALA A 82 -7.90 -3.09 2.54
CA ALA A 82 -8.60 -1.82 2.30
C ALA A 82 -10.07 -2.08 1.93
N GLY A 83 -10.34 -3.03 1.04
CA GLY A 83 -11.72 -3.40 0.68
C GLY A 83 -12.51 -3.95 1.87
N THR A 84 -11.87 -4.79 2.69
CA THR A 84 -12.47 -5.31 3.93
C THR A 84 -12.82 -4.18 4.90
N ALA A 85 -11.92 -3.22 5.09
CA ALA A 85 -12.15 -2.05 5.95
C ALA A 85 -13.30 -1.18 5.44
N GLN A 86 -13.37 -0.96 4.12
CA GLN A 86 -14.46 -0.20 3.49
C GLN A 86 -15.82 -0.87 3.72
N ILE A 87 -15.93 -2.19 3.49
CA ILE A 87 -17.17 -2.94 3.72
C ILE A 87 -17.58 -2.85 5.20
N ALA A 88 -16.62 -3.04 6.11
CA ALA A 88 -16.87 -2.91 7.55
C ALA A 88 -17.36 -1.50 7.92
N GLY A 89 -16.78 -0.46 7.33
CA GLY A 89 -17.20 0.93 7.51
C GLY A 89 -18.62 1.19 7.01
N VAL A 90 -18.98 0.70 5.82
CA VAL A 90 -20.35 0.81 5.28
C VAL A 90 -21.35 0.15 6.23
N LEU A 91 -21.07 -1.07 6.68
CA LEU A 91 -21.94 -1.79 7.63
C LEU A 91 -22.05 -1.05 8.96
N PHE A 92 -20.95 -0.51 9.47
CA PHE A 92 -20.95 0.28 10.70
C PHE A 92 -21.90 1.48 10.61
N TYR A 93 -21.82 2.28 9.54
CA TYR A 93 -22.73 3.41 9.34
C TYR A 93 -24.18 2.97 9.10
N PHE A 94 -24.40 1.85 8.41
CA PHE A 94 -25.74 1.29 8.25
C PHE A 94 -26.39 0.95 9.60
N PHE A 95 -25.66 0.25 10.48
CA PHE A 95 -26.16 -0.09 11.81
C PHE A 95 -26.32 1.14 12.70
N LEU A 96 -25.43 2.13 12.62
CA LEU A 96 -25.59 3.38 13.35
C LEU A 96 -26.90 4.10 12.98
N ILE A 97 -27.20 4.19 11.69
CA ILE A 97 -28.45 4.80 11.22
C ILE A 97 -29.67 3.99 11.70
N LEU A 98 -29.61 2.66 11.61
CA LEU A 98 -30.67 1.77 12.06
C LEU A 98 -30.96 1.94 13.56
N ILE A 99 -29.91 1.99 14.38
CA ILE A 99 -30.02 2.24 15.83
C ILE A 99 -30.63 3.62 16.09
N ALA A 100 -30.18 4.66 15.38
CA ALA A 100 -30.71 6.01 15.53
C ALA A 100 -32.21 6.10 15.22
N ILE A 101 -32.67 5.39 14.18
CA ILE A 101 -34.10 5.31 13.82
C ILE A 101 -34.90 4.61 14.94
N ILE A 102 -34.40 3.50 15.48
CA ILE A 102 -35.08 2.78 16.57
C ILE A 102 -35.21 3.68 17.80
N ILE A 103 -34.13 4.36 18.19
CA ILE A 103 -34.16 5.28 19.34
C ILE A 103 -35.18 6.40 19.10
N PHE A 104 -35.21 6.98 17.89
CA PHE A 104 -36.16 8.04 17.54
C PHE A 104 -37.63 7.57 17.54
N GLN A 105 -37.90 6.30 17.25
CA GLN A 105 -39.26 5.75 17.31
C GLN A 105 -39.74 5.43 18.74
N ILE A 106 -38.80 5.18 19.66
CA ILE A 106 -39.09 4.87 21.07
C ILE A 106 -39.31 6.15 21.90
N LEU A 107 -38.63 7.24 21.53
CA LEU A 107 -38.70 8.54 22.21
C LEU A 107 -39.96 9.34 21.83
#